data_AF-A0A7J8PGK4-F1
#
_entry.id   AF-A0A7J8PGK4-F1
#
_cell.length_a   1.000
_cell.length_b   1.000
_cell.length_c   1.000
_cell.angle_alpha   90.00
_cell.angle_beta   90.00
_cell.angle_gamma   90.00
#
_symmetry.space_group_name_H-M   'P 1'
#
loop_
_entity.id
_entity.type
_entity.pdbx_description
1 polymer ?
#
loop_
_entity_poly.entity_id
_entity_poly.type
_entity_poly.pdbx_seq_one_letter_code
_entity_poly.pdbx_strand_id
1 'polypeptide(L)'
;MLMDPVTSNGLSLPPPFNIRDFNLHHHHHHQQLQQQDHQFHHQNSEDEQSGSSGGVKKLERDDGSGTADGKELSIHGEGETNRRPRGRPAGSKNKPKPPIIITRDSANALRTHVMEIGDGCDIVESVSTFARRRQRGVCIMSGTGNVTNVTLRQPASAGAIVSLHGRFEILSLSGSFLPPPAPPAATGLTIYLAGGQGQVVGGSVVGTLTCSG
;
A
#
# COMPACT_ATOMS: atom_id res chain seq x y z
N MET A 1 -0.08 -67.75 -18.22
CA MET A 1 -0.31 -66.33 -18.56
C MET A 1 -0.04 -65.53 -17.31
N LEU A 2 1.10 -64.85 -17.27
CA LEU A 2 1.62 -64.08 -16.15
C LEU A 2 0.95 -62.69 -16.19
N MET A 3 0.41 -62.22 -15.07
CA MET A 3 -0.18 -60.87 -14.96
C MET A 3 0.91 -59.92 -14.47
N ASP A 4 1.21 -58.88 -15.25
CA ASP A 4 2.16 -57.83 -14.88
C ASP A 4 1.54 -56.86 -13.85
N PRO A 5 2.28 -56.42 -12.81
CA PRO A 5 1.78 -55.43 -11.86
C PRO A 5 1.92 -54.00 -12.41
N VAL A 6 0.84 -53.22 -12.27
CA VAL A 6 0.81 -51.78 -12.56
C VAL A 6 1.56 -51.00 -11.49
N THR A 7 2.66 -50.35 -11.87
CA THR A 7 3.41 -49.41 -11.03
C THR A 7 2.69 -48.07 -10.98
N SER A 8 2.12 -47.70 -9.83
CA SER A 8 1.57 -46.36 -9.59
C SER A 8 2.72 -45.38 -9.28
N ASN A 9 3.02 -44.47 -10.21
CA ASN A 9 3.95 -43.36 -9.97
C ASN A 9 3.30 -42.36 -9.01
N GLY A 10 3.75 -42.37 -7.76
CA GLY A 10 3.36 -41.39 -6.74
C GLY A 10 3.95 -40.01 -7.07
N LEU A 11 3.10 -39.09 -7.50
CA LEU A 11 3.42 -37.66 -7.54
C LEU A 11 3.29 -37.12 -6.11
N SER A 12 4.39 -36.65 -5.53
CA SER A 12 4.41 -36.00 -4.23
C SER A 12 3.61 -34.69 -4.28
N LEU A 13 2.73 -34.50 -3.30
CA LEU A 13 1.97 -33.26 -3.13
C LEU A 13 2.91 -32.11 -2.76
N PRO A 14 2.65 -30.87 -3.24
CA PRO A 14 3.42 -29.70 -2.83
C PRO A 14 3.25 -29.41 -1.32
N PRO A 15 4.28 -28.89 -0.65
CA PRO A 15 4.20 -28.57 0.77
C PRO A 15 3.16 -27.46 1.04
N PRO A 16 2.49 -27.47 2.20
CA PRO A 16 1.51 -26.44 2.55
C PRO A 16 2.19 -25.07 2.74
N PHE A 17 1.53 -24.03 2.26
CA PHE A 17 1.97 -22.65 2.43
C PHE A 17 2.04 -22.26 3.91
N ASN A 18 3.21 -21.80 4.34
CA ASN A 18 3.47 -21.41 5.73
C ASN A 18 3.01 -19.96 5.96
N ILE A 19 1.91 -19.78 6.70
CA ILE A 19 1.30 -18.47 6.99
C ILE A 19 2.17 -17.58 7.92
N ARG A 20 3.24 -18.14 8.51
CA ARG A 20 4.09 -17.43 9.48
C ARG A 20 4.89 -16.26 8.87
N ASP A 21 5.16 -16.27 7.57
CA ASP A 21 6.00 -15.24 6.93
C ASP A 21 5.28 -13.89 6.72
N PHE A 22 3.95 -13.89 6.63
CA PHE A 22 3.15 -12.65 6.53
C PHE A 22 3.16 -11.85 7.84
N ASN A 23 3.20 -12.53 8.99
CA ASN A 23 3.11 -11.86 10.28
C ASN A 23 4.41 -11.11 10.64
N LEU A 24 5.57 -11.64 10.22
CA LEU A 24 6.86 -11.01 10.49
C LEU A 24 7.05 -9.72 9.68
N HIS A 25 6.64 -9.71 8.41
CA HIS A 25 6.68 -8.51 7.57
C HIS A 25 5.70 -7.43 8.03
N HIS A 26 4.51 -7.83 8.49
CA HIS A 26 3.51 -6.88 8.99
C HIS A 26 3.97 -6.19 10.29
N HIS A 27 4.61 -6.94 11.19
CA HIS A 27 5.13 -6.37 12.44
C HIS A 27 6.31 -5.42 12.18
N HIS A 28 7.20 -5.76 11.25
CA HIS A 28 8.36 -4.93 10.96
C HIS A 28 7.97 -3.60 10.29
N HIS A 29 6.97 -3.62 9.41
CA HIS A 29 6.47 -2.40 8.77
C HIS A 29 5.76 -1.46 9.76
N HIS A 30 5.00 -2.01 10.72
CA HIS A 30 4.36 -1.21 11.77
C HIS A 30 5.37 -0.54 12.71
N GLN A 31 6.47 -1.23 13.03
CA GLN A 31 7.54 -0.67 13.87
C GLN A 31 8.34 0.44 13.16
N GLN A 32 8.41 0.41 11.82
CA GLN A 32 9.12 1.43 11.04
C GLN A 32 8.31 2.73 10.91
N LEU A 33 6.98 2.65 10.75
CA LEU A 33 6.14 3.85 10.76
C LEU A 33 6.18 4.58 12.11
N GLN A 34 6.26 3.85 13.22
CA GLN A 34 6.30 4.45 14.56
C GLN A 34 7.63 5.18 14.85
N GLN A 35 8.74 4.73 14.25
CA GLN A 35 10.03 5.44 14.32
C GLN A 35 10.07 6.71 13.47
N GLN A 36 9.40 6.73 12.29
CA GLN A 36 9.30 7.96 11.49
C GLN A 36 8.49 9.06 12.19
N ASP A 37 7.41 8.69 12.90
CA ASP A 37 6.58 9.65 13.66
C ASP A 37 7.38 10.31 14.81
N HIS A 38 8.22 9.54 15.52
CA HIS A 38 9.09 10.09 16.57
C HIS A 38 10.19 11.02 16.03
N GLN A 39 10.69 10.77 14.83
CA GLN A 39 11.72 11.62 14.22
C GLN A 39 11.14 12.95 13.74
N PHE A 40 9.89 12.96 13.25
CA PHE A 40 9.18 14.20 12.86
C PHE A 40 8.85 15.10 14.05
N HIS A 41 8.53 14.57 15.22
CA HIS A 41 8.26 15.38 16.41
C HIS A 41 9.52 16.00 17.04
N HIS A 42 10.69 15.38 16.88
CA HIS A 42 11.93 15.93 17.41
C HIS A 42 12.45 17.13 16.62
N GLN A 43 12.29 17.14 15.28
CA GLN A 43 12.72 18.25 14.43
C GLN A 43 11.87 19.51 14.59
N ASN A 44 10.60 19.38 14.98
CA ASN A 44 9.72 20.53 15.14
C ASN A 44 9.87 21.25 16.50
N SER A 45 10.75 20.76 17.39
CA SER A 45 10.98 21.35 18.72
C SER A 45 12.16 22.31 18.79
N GLU A 46 12.94 22.47 17.71
CA GLU A 46 14.16 23.29 17.70
C GLU A 46 13.99 24.70 17.08
N ASP A 47 12.81 25.03 16.53
CA ASP A 47 12.56 26.32 15.86
C ASP A 47 11.85 27.40 16.71
N GLU A 48 11.47 27.13 17.97
CA GLU A 48 10.79 28.09 18.86
C GLU A 48 11.73 28.66 19.95
N GLN A 49 12.96 29.03 19.58
CA GLN A 49 13.86 29.71 20.51
C GLN A 49 14.66 30.83 19.85
N SER A 50 13.95 31.81 19.29
CA SER A 50 14.54 33.10 18.91
C SER A 50 13.45 34.15 18.75
N GLY A 51 13.25 35.03 19.74
CA GLY A 51 12.41 36.21 19.52
C GLY A 51 12.00 37.03 20.75
N SER A 52 12.84 37.99 21.09
CA SER A 52 12.45 39.33 21.58
C SER A 52 12.37 39.63 23.08
N SER A 53 13.24 40.57 23.43
CA SER A 53 13.45 41.36 24.63
C SER A 53 12.28 42.26 25.05
N GLY A 54 12.22 42.56 26.36
CA GLY A 54 11.88 43.89 26.87
C GLY A 54 10.79 43.92 27.94
N GLY A 55 11.11 44.53 29.10
CA GLY A 55 10.07 45.07 29.99
C GLY A 55 10.32 44.93 31.49
N VAL A 56 11.20 45.78 32.02
CA VAL A 56 11.27 46.09 33.45
C VAL A 56 9.97 46.79 33.87
N LYS A 57 9.34 46.37 34.97
CA LYS A 57 8.66 47.30 35.92
C LYS A 57 8.33 46.64 37.26
N LYS A 58 9.06 47.14 38.25
CA LYS A 58 8.88 47.12 39.70
C LYS A 58 7.46 47.58 40.10
N LEU A 59 6.80 46.85 41.00
CA LEU A 59 5.76 47.39 41.88
C LEU A 59 5.96 46.82 43.29
N GLU A 60 6.35 47.71 44.20
CA GLU A 60 6.31 47.55 45.65
C GLU A 60 4.86 47.76 46.13
N ARG A 61 4.38 46.96 47.08
CA ARG A 61 3.70 47.50 48.26
C ARG A 61 3.55 46.50 49.41
N ASP A 62 3.56 47.12 50.58
CA ASP A 62 3.83 46.67 51.94
C ASP A 62 2.56 46.39 52.77
N ASP A 63 2.79 45.71 53.90
CA ASP A 63 2.11 45.62 55.22
C ASP A 63 0.62 45.22 55.39
N GLY A 64 0.38 44.47 56.48
CA GLY A 64 -0.93 44.30 57.11
C GLY A 64 -1.11 43.09 58.05
N SER A 65 -0.52 43.16 59.26
CA SER A 65 -0.85 42.49 60.54
C SER A 65 -2.21 41.75 60.68
N GLY A 66 -2.42 40.69 61.47
CA GLY A 66 -1.66 40.06 62.54
C GLY A 66 -2.49 38.97 63.26
N THR A 67 -1.78 38.08 63.97
CA THR A 67 -2.10 37.39 65.25
C THR A 67 -3.41 36.59 65.44
N ALA A 68 -3.28 35.27 65.69
CA ALA A 68 -3.80 34.62 66.91
C ALA A 68 -3.26 33.18 67.07
N ASP A 69 -2.94 32.88 68.33
CA ASP A 69 -2.22 31.75 68.94
C ASP A 69 -2.92 30.38 68.91
N GLY A 70 -2.19 29.28 69.18
CA GLY A 70 -2.84 28.08 69.72
C GLY A 70 -2.26 26.68 69.46
N LYS A 71 -1.17 26.33 70.17
CA LYS A 71 -0.92 25.07 70.92
C LYS A 71 -0.80 23.65 70.30
N GLU A 72 0.39 23.06 70.55
CA GLU A 72 0.76 21.71 71.07
C GLU A 72 0.35 20.37 70.41
N LEU A 73 1.39 19.53 70.16
CA LEU A 73 1.62 18.10 70.56
C LEU A 73 0.40 17.14 70.54
N SER A 74 0.39 15.91 69.99
CA SER A 74 1.41 14.87 69.77
C SER A 74 0.72 13.54 69.33
N ILE A 75 1.51 12.59 68.81
CA ILE A 75 1.42 11.11 68.97
C ILE A 75 0.37 10.27 68.19
N HIS A 76 0.93 9.38 67.36
CA HIS A 76 0.59 7.98 67.03
C HIS A 76 -0.80 7.60 66.47
N GLY A 77 -0.76 6.85 65.36
CA GLY A 77 -1.88 6.08 64.85
C GLY A 77 -1.49 5.35 63.57
N GLU A 78 -0.64 4.34 63.70
CA GLU A 78 -0.42 3.38 62.63
C GLU A 78 -1.70 2.61 62.34
N GLY A 79 -2.08 2.56 61.07
CA GLY A 79 -3.11 1.67 60.60
C GLY A 79 -4.02 2.34 59.59
N GLU A 80 -3.60 2.31 58.32
CA GLU A 80 -4.55 2.10 57.22
C GLU A 80 -3.76 1.74 55.96
N THR A 81 -4.06 0.56 55.42
CA THR A 81 -3.45 0.02 54.21
C THR A 81 -3.63 1.00 53.06
N ASN A 82 -2.59 1.76 52.73
CA ASN A 82 -2.55 2.63 51.57
C ASN A 82 -2.43 1.76 50.30
N ARG A 83 -3.53 1.09 49.94
CA ARG A 83 -3.67 0.44 48.63
C ARG A 83 -3.75 1.57 47.62
N ARG A 84 -2.59 1.95 47.08
CA ARG A 84 -2.50 2.78 45.88
C ARG A 84 -3.53 2.21 44.89
N PRO A 85 -4.49 2.99 44.39
CA PRO A 85 -5.41 2.50 43.38
C PRO A 85 -4.57 2.12 42.16
N ARG A 86 -4.30 0.83 41.99
CA ARG A 86 -3.75 0.29 40.73
C ARG A 86 -4.89 0.38 39.74
N GLY A 87 -4.92 1.48 39.02
CA GLY A 87 -5.92 1.77 38.02
C GLY A 87 -5.68 3.15 37.44
N ARG A 88 -6.04 3.28 36.16
CA ARG A 88 -6.00 4.53 35.41
C ARG A 88 -6.66 5.66 36.24
N PRO A 89 -6.11 6.88 36.25
CA PRO A 89 -6.65 7.99 37.04
C PRO A 89 -8.17 8.13 36.88
N ALA A 90 -8.87 8.33 38.00
CA ALA A 90 -10.31 8.59 38.00
C ALA A 90 -10.57 9.85 37.16
N GLY A 91 -11.16 9.68 35.99
CA GLY A 91 -11.38 10.77 35.03
C GLY A 91 -10.91 10.51 33.61
N SER A 92 -10.28 9.37 33.30
CA SER A 92 -10.02 9.03 31.90
C SER A 92 -11.31 8.59 31.19
N LYS A 93 -12.18 9.55 30.88
CA LYS A 93 -13.25 9.36 29.93
C LYS A 93 -12.58 9.07 28.60
N ASN A 94 -12.63 7.82 28.17
CA ASN A 94 -12.21 7.41 26.84
C ASN A 94 -13.19 8.09 25.88
N LYS A 95 -12.91 9.35 25.50
CA LYS A 95 -13.70 10.01 24.47
C LYS A 95 -13.58 9.10 23.25
N PRO A 96 -14.70 8.57 22.71
CA PRO A 96 -14.62 7.79 21.49
C PRO A 96 -13.89 8.65 20.48
N LYS A 97 -12.80 8.10 19.91
CA LYS A 97 -12.07 8.81 18.86
C LYS A 97 -13.11 9.20 17.81
N PRO A 98 -13.20 10.48 17.42
CA PRO A 98 -14.17 10.89 16.43
C PRO A 98 -13.98 10.01 15.19
N PRO A 99 -15.07 9.53 14.57
CA PRO A 99 -14.96 8.71 13.38
C PRO A 99 -14.15 9.46 12.34
N ILE A 100 -13.12 8.81 11.79
CA ILE A 100 -12.35 9.38 10.68
C ILE A 100 -13.27 9.34 9.47
N ILE A 101 -13.96 10.45 9.20
CA ILE A 101 -14.74 10.60 7.98
C ILE A 101 -13.76 11.02 6.89
N ILE A 102 -13.39 10.08 6.02
CA ILE A 102 -12.61 10.38 4.81
C ILE A 102 -13.55 11.11 3.83
N THR A 103 -13.68 12.43 3.99
CA THR A 103 -14.55 13.30 3.16
C THR A 103 -13.89 13.72 1.85
N ARG A 104 -12.66 13.25 1.57
CA ARG A 104 -11.85 13.66 0.43
C ARG A 104 -11.20 12.43 -0.20
N ASP A 105 -11.20 12.36 -1.52
CA ASP A 105 -10.34 11.44 -2.27
C ASP A 105 -8.91 11.60 -1.76
N SER A 106 -8.31 10.53 -1.22
CA SER A 106 -6.91 10.57 -0.86
C SER A 106 -6.05 10.70 -2.13
N ALA A 107 -4.88 11.32 -2.03
CA ALA A 107 -3.98 11.50 -3.18
C ALA A 107 -3.54 10.16 -3.82
N ASN A 108 -3.76 9.04 -3.13
CA ASN A 108 -3.45 7.67 -3.52
C ASN A 108 -4.70 6.83 -3.83
N ALA A 109 -5.90 7.44 -3.89
CA ALA A 109 -7.11 6.74 -4.26
C ALA A 109 -6.99 6.21 -5.70
N LEU A 110 -7.36 4.95 -5.90
CA LEU A 110 -7.44 4.35 -7.23
C LEU A 110 -8.63 4.96 -7.97
N ARG A 111 -8.40 5.38 -9.22
CA ARG A 111 -9.44 5.88 -10.11
C ARG A 111 -9.61 4.93 -11.28
N THR A 112 -10.85 4.50 -11.50
CA THR A 112 -11.21 3.69 -12.66
C THR A 112 -11.24 4.56 -13.91
N HIS A 113 -10.63 4.08 -14.98
CA HIS A 113 -10.63 4.72 -16.28
C HIS A 113 -11.12 3.73 -17.33
N VAL A 114 -11.91 4.23 -18.28
CA VAL A 114 -12.26 3.52 -19.52
C VAL A 114 -11.51 4.23 -20.64
N MET A 115 -10.80 3.44 -21.45
CA MET A 115 -9.99 3.94 -22.56
C MET A 115 -10.38 3.20 -23.82
N GLU A 116 -10.89 3.93 -24.81
CA GLU A 116 -11.13 3.42 -26.15
C GLU A 116 -9.87 3.64 -27.00
N ILE A 117 -9.46 2.62 -27.74
CA ILE A 117 -8.26 2.64 -28.57
C ILE A 117 -8.71 2.34 -29.99
N GLY A 118 -8.48 3.30 -30.90
CA GLY A 118 -8.95 3.20 -32.28
C GLY A 118 -8.20 2.12 -33.09
N ASP A 119 -8.80 1.76 -34.22
CA ASP A 119 -8.21 0.83 -35.19
C ASP A 119 -6.82 1.30 -35.64
N GLY A 120 -5.90 0.34 -35.81
CA GLY A 120 -4.51 0.62 -36.21
C GLY A 120 -3.63 1.29 -35.14
N CYS A 121 -4.16 1.60 -33.95
CA CYS A 121 -3.37 2.17 -32.87
C CYS A 121 -2.66 1.08 -32.05
N ASP A 122 -1.47 1.39 -31.52
CA ASP A 122 -0.76 0.51 -30.58
C ASP A 122 -1.31 0.69 -29.16
N ILE A 123 -1.80 -0.42 -28.58
CA ILE A 123 -2.32 -0.47 -27.21
C ILE A 123 -1.23 -0.10 -26.20
N VAL A 124 -0.02 -0.64 -26.38
CA VAL A 124 1.11 -0.41 -25.46
C VAL A 124 1.46 1.06 -25.41
N GLU A 125 1.57 1.70 -26.58
CA GLU A 125 1.88 3.12 -26.70
C GLU A 125 0.76 4.01 -26.16
N SER A 126 -0.50 3.67 -26.45
CA SER A 126 -1.68 4.42 -26.01
C SER A 126 -1.75 4.49 -24.48
N VAL A 127 -1.63 3.35 -23.80
CA VAL A 127 -1.68 3.27 -22.34
C VAL A 127 -0.43 3.93 -21.71
N SER A 128 0.76 3.72 -22.29
CA SER A 128 1.99 4.39 -21.86
C SER A 128 1.86 5.91 -21.92
N THR A 129 1.28 6.43 -22.99
CA THR A 129 1.07 7.86 -23.19
C THR A 129 0.04 8.40 -22.20
N PHE A 130 -1.03 7.65 -21.91
CA PHE A 130 -1.97 8.02 -20.86
C PHE A 130 -1.31 8.11 -19.48
N ALA A 131 -0.53 7.10 -19.08
CA ALA A 131 0.22 7.09 -17.82
C ALA A 131 1.16 8.29 -17.68
N ARG A 132 1.92 8.59 -18.75
CA ARG A 132 2.81 9.75 -18.82
C ARG A 132 2.07 11.08 -18.74
N ARG A 133 0.97 11.26 -19.47
CA ARG A 133 0.19 12.50 -19.46
C ARG A 133 -0.43 12.78 -18.09
N ARG A 134 -0.82 11.73 -17.36
CA ARG A 134 -1.42 11.86 -16.02
C ARG A 134 -0.39 11.88 -14.89
N GLN A 135 0.87 11.52 -15.16
CA GLN A 135 1.90 11.31 -14.14
C GLN A 135 1.41 10.33 -13.06
N ARG A 136 0.77 9.23 -13.48
CA ARG A 136 0.22 8.20 -12.60
C ARG A 136 0.47 6.81 -13.16
N GLY A 137 0.71 5.85 -12.29
CA GLY A 137 0.75 4.44 -12.65
C GLY A 137 -0.64 3.96 -13.10
N VAL A 138 -0.67 3.09 -14.09
CA VAL A 138 -1.89 2.51 -14.66
C VAL A 138 -1.83 1.00 -14.48
N CYS A 139 -2.93 0.42 -14.02
CA CYS A 139 -3.13 -1.02 -13.96
C CYS A 139 -4.33 -1.38 -14.84
N ILE A 140 -4.13 -2.30 -15.77
CA ILE A 140 -5.19 -2.81 -16.64
C ILE A 140 -5.85 -4.00 -15.94
N MET A 141 -7.12 -3.83 -15.60
CA MET A 141 -7.93 -4.88 -14.97
C MET A 141 -8.53 -5.85 -15.98
N SER A 142 -8.93 -5.33 -17.14
CA SER A 142 -9.47 -6.10 -18.25
C SER A 142 -9.38 -5.28 -19.53
N GLY A 143 -9.42 -5.96 -20.68
CA GLY A 143 -9.56 -5.34 -21.98
C GLY A 143 -10.21 -6.31 -22.95
N THR A 144 -11.03 -5.77 -23.86
CA THR A 144 -11.77 -6.52 -24.88
C THR A 144 -11.57 -5.85 -26.22
N GLY A 145 -11.68 -6.61 -27.29
CA GLY A 145 -11.52 -6.10 -28.65
C GLY A 145 -10.69 -7.06 -29.47
N ASN A 146 -10.12 -6.56 -30.54
CA ASN A 146 -9.39 -7.37 -31.50
C ASN A 146 -8.04 -6.76 -31.81
N VAL A 147 -7.07 -7.62 -32.09
CA VAL A 147 -5.69 -7.24 -32.40
C VAL A 147 -5.19 -7.99 -33.62
N THR A 148 -4.15 -7.47 -34.25
CA THR A 148 -3.53 -8.08 -35.42
C THR A 148 -2.02 -8.22 -35.25
N ASN A 149 -1.45 -9.24 -35.89
CA ASN A 149 0.01 -9.48 -35.99
C ASN A 149 0.73 -9.41 -34.63
N VAL A 150 0.34 -10.28 -33.70
CA VAL A 150 0.79 -10.22 -32.30
C VAL A 150 2.09 -10.98 -32.09
N THR A 151 3.04 -10.42 -31.37
CA THR A 151 4.24 -11.13 -30.93
C THR A 151 4.22 -11.36 -29.42
N LEU A 152 4.36 -12.63 -29.02
CA LEU A 152 4.25 -13.07 -27.63
C LEU A 152 5.51 -13.79 -27.17
N ARG A 153 5.91 -13.55 -25.92
CA ARG A 153 6.83 -14.41 -25.19
C ARG A 153 6.03 -15.46 -24.42
N GLN A 154 6.18 -16.72 -24.77
CA GLN A 154 5.45 -17.82 -24.15
C GLN A 154 6.21 -18.39 -22.93
N PRO A 155 5.61 -18.36 -21.73
CA PRO A 155 6.25 -18.95 -20.55
C PRO A 155 6.39 -20.47 -20.65
N ALA A 156 5.49 -21.16 -21.36
CA ALA A 156 5.49 -22.61 -21.50
C ALA A 156 6.60 -23.16 -22.43
N SER A 157 7.24 -22.31 -23.23
CA SER A 157 8.23 -22.72 -24.25
C SER A 157 9.63 -22.16 -23.97
N ALA A 158 10.10 -22.25 -22.72
CA ALA A 158 11.41 -21.74 -22.29
C ALA A 158 11.66 -20.27 -22.65
N GLY A 159 10.61 -19.44 -22.66
CA GLY A 159 10.70 -18.02 -23.00
C GLY A 159 10.81 -17.73 -24.50
N ALA A 160 10.48 -18.71 -25.36
CA ALA A 160 10.41 -18.53 -26.81
C ALA A 160 9.50 -17.35 -27.19
N ILE A 161 9.92 -16.63 -28.22
CA ILE A 161 9.16 -15.54 -28.83
C ILE A 161 8.46 -16.10 -30.06
N VAL A 162 7.14 -15.94 -30.12
CA VAL A 162 6.28 -16.43 -31.20
C VAL A 162 5.56 -15.24 -31.81
N SER A 163 5.65 -15.09 -33.14
CA SER A 163 4.89 -14.10 -33.90
C SER A 163 3.70 -14.76 -34.57
N LEU A 164 2.52 -14.26 -34.27
CA LEU A 164 1.22 -14.77 -34.71
C LEU A 164 0.63 -13.78 -35.71
N HIS A 165 0.54 -14.20 -36.97
CA HIS A 165 -0.05 -13.40 -38.03
C HIS A 165 -1.56 -13.64 -38.13
N GLY A 166 -2.29 -12.57 -38.47
CA GLY A 166 -3.75 -12.58 -38.58
C GLY A 166 -4.43 -11.77 -37.48
N ARG A 167 -5.76 -11.86 -37.45
CA ARG A 167 -6.62 -11.16 -36.49
C ARG A 167 -7.04 -12.09 -35.37
N PHE A 168 -6.96 -11.60 -34.14
CA PHE A 168 -7.25 -12.34 -32.93
C PHE A 168 -8.22 -11.56 -32.04
N GLU A 169 -9.04 -12.28 -31.28
CA GLU A 169 -9.91 -11.69 -30.26
C GLU A 169 -9.21 -11.70 -28.91
N ILE A 170 -9.25 -10.57 -28.20
CA ILE A 170 -8.77 -10.46 -26.84
C ILE A 170 -9.78 -11.13 -25.91
N LEU A 171 -9.36 -12.23 -25.30
CA LEU A 171 -10.12 -12.90 -24.24
C LEU A 171 -9.83 -12.27 -22.88
N SER A 172 -8.56 -11.93 -22.66
CA SER A 172 -8.11 -11.25 -21.44
C SER A 172 -6.86 -10.43 -21.72
N LEU A 173 -6.82 -9.24 -21.13
CA LEU A 173 -5.68 -8.34 -21.15
C LEU A 173 -5.44 -7.82 -19.73
N SER A 174 -4.21 -7.94 -19.26
CA SER A 174 -3.80 -7.42 -17.96
C SER A 174 -2.37 -6.91 -18.03
N GLY A 175 -2.04 -5.99 -17.14
CA GLY A 175 -0.68 -5.44 -17.08
C GLY A 175 -0.61 -4.10 -16.38
N SER A 176 0.58 -3.53 -16.33
CA SER A 176 0.82 -2.26 -15.67
C SER A 176 1.77 -1.39 -16.48
N PHE A 177 1.58 -0.08 -16.36
CA PHE A 177 2.40 0.95 -16.97
C PHE A 177 2.75 1.99 -15.92
N LEU A 178 4.03 2.32 -15.82
CA LEU A 178 4.51 3.35 -14.91
C LEU A 178 5.13 4.50 -15.71
N PRO A 179 4.82 5.77 -15.38
CA PRO A 179 5.50 6.90 -16.00
C PRO A 179 6.99 6.91 -15.56
N PRO A 180 7.89 7.53 -16.35
CA PRO A 180 9.25 7.82 -15.91
C PRO A 180 9.25 8.52 -14.55
N PRO A 181 10.21 8.24 -13.65
CA PRO A 181 11.51 7.59 -13.87
C PRO A 181 11.50 6.05 -13.75
N ALA A 182 10.33 5.41 -13.69
CA ALA A 182 10.25 3.97 -13.51
C ALA A 182 11.02 3.19 -14.60
N PRO A 183 11.72 2.09 -14.24
CA PRO A 183 12.40 1.25 -15.23
C PRO A 183 11.43 0.68 -16.26
N PRO A 184 11.84 0.52 -17.54
CA PRO A 184 10.98 -0.10 -18.56
C PRO A 184 10.50 -1.51 -18.19
N ALA A 185 11.30 -2.27 -17.44
CA ALA A 185 10.96 -3.61 -16.97
C ALA A 185 9.77 -3.65 -15.98
N ALA A 186 9.40 -2.51 -15.39
CA ALA A 186 8.21 -2.42 -14.53
C ALA A 186 6.91 -2.27 -15.34
N THR A 187 7.02 -2.06 -16.66
CA THR A 187 5.91 -2.02 -17.59
C THR A 187 5.80 -3.35 -18.33
N GLY A 188 4.59 -3.87 -18.47
CA GLY A 188 4.37 -5.13 -19.18
C GLY A 188 2.89 -5.42 -19.38
N LEU A 189 2.61 -6.22 -20.41
CA LEU A 189 1.29 -6.73 -20.73
C LEU A 189 1.33 -8.24 -20.85
N THR A 190 0.32 -8.89 -20.29
CA THR A 190 -0.02 -10.29 -20.53
C THR A 190 -1.38 -10.34 -21.21
N ILE A 191 -1.47 -11.16 -22.25
CA ILE A 191 -2.66 -11.27 -23.08
C ILE A 191 -2.99 -12.72 -23.36
N TYR A 192 -4.29 -13.01 -23.42
CA TYR A 192 -4.84 -14.27 -23.93
C TYR A 192 -5.74 -13.95 -25.11
N LEU A 193 -5.53 -14.70 -26.20
CA LEU A 193 -6.10 -14.47 -27.50
C LEU A 193 -6.82 -15.70 -27.99
N ALA A 194 -8.00 -15.53 -28.59
CA ALA A 194 -8.63 -16.53 -29.41
C ALA A 194 -8.22 -16.34 -30.87
N GLY A 195 -7.70 -17.41 -31.47
CA GLY A 195 -7.49 -17.55 -32.91
C GLY A 195 -8.63 -18.29 -33.59
N GLY A 196 -8.45 -18.58 -34.88
CA GLY A 196 -9.39 -19.44 -35.62
C GLY A 196 -9.47 -20.86 -35.04
N GLN A 197 -10.57 -21.55 -35.31
CA GLN A 197 -10.78 -22.97 -34.94
C GLN A 197 -10.73 -23.25 -33.42
N GLY A 198 -11.11 -22.28 -32.58
CA GLY A 198 -11.17 -22.46 -31.12
C GLY A 198 -9.81 -22.54 -30.44
N GLN A 199 -8.73 -22.13 -31.12
CA GLN A 199 -7.40 -22.10 -30.53
C GLN A 199 -7.25 -20.90 -29.58
N VAL A 200 -6.61 -21.13 -28.44
CA VAL A 200 -6.26 -20.08 -27.48
C VAL A 200 -4.75 -20.04 -27.29
N VAL A 201 -4.20 -18.83 -27.39
CA VAL A 201 -2.77 -18.56 -27.22
C VAL A 201 -2.58 -17.41 -26.26
N GLY A 202 -1.57 -17.47 -25.40
CA GLY A 202 -1.30 -16.42 -24.44
C GLY A 202 0.17 -16.30 -24.09
N GLY A 203 0.51 -15.16 -23.50
CA GLY A 203 1.88 -14.84 -23.11
C GLY A 203 2.07 -13.36 -22.82
N SER A 204 3.32 -12.98 -22.56
CA SER A 204 3.69 -11.57 -22.42
C SER A 204 3.84 -10.94 -23.80
N VAL A 205 3.24 -9.77 -24.01
CA VAL A 205 3.37 -9.03 -25.27
C VAL A 205 4.80 -8.56 -25.45
N VAL A 206 5.33 -8.71 -26.67
CA VAL A 206 6.64 -8.19 -27.05
C VAL A 206 6.47 -7.29 -28.26
N GLY A 207 6.98 -6.06 -28.17
CA GLY A 207 6.84 -5.08 -29.24
C GLY A 207 5.44 -4.46 -29.27
N THR A 208 4.96 -4.19 -30.48
CA THR A 208 3.69 -3.48 -30.71
C THR A 208 2.50 -4.42 -30.55
N LEU A 209 1.38 -3.88 -30.08
CA LEU A 209 0.10 -4.59 -30.02
C LEU A 209 -0.96 -3.74 -30.71
N THR A 210 -1.16 -4.01 -32.01
CA THR A 210 -2.00 -3.17 -32.87
C THR A 210 -3.47 -3.58 -32.77
N CYS A 211 -4.35 -2.63 -32.45
CA CYS A 211 -5.80 -2.81 -32.49
C CYS A 211 -6.29 -3.10 -33.92
N SER A 212 -7.34 -3.93 -34.04
CA SER A 212 -7.94 -4.30 -35.31
C SER A 212 -9.47 -4.43 -35.24
N GLY A 213 -10.19 -3.37 -35.56
CA GLY A 213 -11.66 -3.34 -35.66
C GLY A 213 -12.37 -2.45 -34.66
#